data_AF-A0A5D3WKU1-F1
#
_entry.id   AF-A0A5D3WKU1-F1
#
_cell.length_a   1.000
_cell.length_b   1.000
_cell.length_c   1.000
_cell.angle_alpha   90.00
_cell.angle_beta   90.00
_cell.angle_gamma   90.00
#
_symmetry.space_group_name_H-M   'P 1'
#
loop_
_entity.id
_entity.type
_entity.pdbx_description
1 polymer ?
#
loop_
_entity_poly.entity_id
_entity_poly.type
_entity_poly.pdbx_seq_one_letter_code
_entity_poly.pdbx_strand_id
1 'polypeptide(L)' 'MGKTVKNPKRFIISCRVNDEEMKLLQKRAREAGTNISNLLRASLEIDRMNQRQAV' A
#
# COMPACT_ATOMS: atom_id res chain seq x y z
N MET A 1 5.78 14.60 -22.18
CA MET A 1 5.98 13.16 -21.90
C MET A 1 4.97 12.69 -20.85
N GLY A 2 3.75 12.36 -21.27
CA GLY A 2 2.74 11.79 -20.36
C GLY A 2 2.95 10.28 -20.28
N LYS A 3 3.51 9.78 -19.19
CA LYS A 3 3.55 8.33 -18.94
C LYS A 3 2.12 7.87 -18.70
N THR A 4 1.58 7.05 -19.60
CA THR A 4 0.33 6.32 -19.39
C THR A 4 0.55 5.35 -18.24
N VAL A 5 0.29 5.82 -17.02
CA VAL A 5 0.18 4.94 -15.86
C VAL A 5 -1.05 4.07 -16.10
N LYS A 6 -0.81 2.80 -16.45
CA LYS A 6 -1.82 1.75 -16.55
C LYS A 6 -2.49 1.63 -15.17
N ASN A 7 -3.53 2.44 -14.96
CA ASN A 7 -4.49 2.31 -13.87
C ASN A 7 -3.98 2.47 -12.41
N PRO A 8 -3.42 3.63 -12.01
CA PRO A 8 -2.90 3.84 -10.65
C PRO A 8 -3.97 4.06 -9.57
N LYS A 9 -5.27 3.92 -9.88
CA LYS A 9 -6.38 4.28 -8.97
C LYS A 9 -7.33 3.13 -8.61
N ARG A 10 -7.09 1.89 -9.09
CA ARG A 10 -8.12 0.83 -9.00
C ARG A 10 -8.37 0.29 -7.58
N PHE A 11 -7.47 0.54 -6.62
CA PHE A 11 -7.58 0.01 -5.25
C PHE A 11 -7.23 1.09 -4.21
N ILE A 12 -8.13 2.07 -4.03
CA ILE A 12 -8.07 2.95 -2.86
C ILE A 12 -8.66 2.18 -1.69
N ILE A 13 -7.88 2.01 -0.63
CA ILE A 13 -8.30 1.31 0.59
C ILE A 13 -8.47 2.37 1.67
N SER A 14 -9.72 2.57 2.08
CA SER A 14 -10.06 3.43 3.21
C SER A 14 -10.23 2.55 4.44
N CYS A 15 -9.34 2.66 5.42
CA CYS A 15 -9.53 2.07 6.74
C CYS A 15 -9.70 3.16 7.79
N ARG A 16 -10.48 2.86 8.83
CA ARG A 16 -10.58 3.72 10.01
C ARG A 16 -9.58 3.20 11.03
N VAL A 17 -8.68 4.07 11.47
CA VAL A 17 -7.71 3.81 12.52
C VAL A 17 -7.78 4.91 13.56
N ASN A 18 -7.52 4.57 14.82
CA ASN A 18 -7.36 5.55 15.88
C ASN A 18 -5.90 6.08 15.94
N ASP A 19 -5.64 7.04 16.83
CA ASP A 19 -4.33 7.69 16.95
C ASP A 19 -3.22 6.73 17.39
N GLU A 20 -3.52 5.75 18.25
CA GLU A 20 -2.55 4.77 18.73
C GLU A 20 -2.14 3.79 17.62
N GLU A 21 -3.13 3.29 16.88
CA GLU A 21 -2.92 2.46 15.69
C GLU A 21 -2.11 3.19 14.63
N MET A 22 -2.40 4.48 14.41
CA MET A 22 -1.66 5.29 13.45
C MET A 22 -0.19 5.49 13.85
N LYS A 23 0.11 5.69 15.13
CA LYS A 23 1.49 5.75 15.65
C LYS A 23 2.22 4.42 15.45
N LEU A 24 1.54 3.31 15.71
CA LEU A 24 2.11 1.97 15.50
C LEU A 24 2.41 1.72 14.02
N LEU A 25 1.49 2.07 13.12
CA LEU A 25 1.67 1.94 11.68
C LEU A 25 2.85 2.78 11.18
N GLN A 26 3.01 4.02 11.66
CA GLN A 26 4.16 4.86 11.33
C GLN A 26 5.48 4.25 11.79
N LYS A 27 5.54 3.73 13.02
CA LYS A 27 6.74 3.06 13.55
C LYS A 27 7.13 1.88 12.66
N ARG A 28 6.17 1.00 12.36
CA ARG A 28 6.41 -0.19 11.51
C ARG A 28 6.83 0.17 10.09
N ALA A 29 6.21 1.19 9.49
CA ALA A 29 6.58 1.65 8.16
C ALA A 29 8.03 2.16 8.13
N ARG A 30 8.44 2.91 9.16
CA ARG A 30 9.82 3.40 9.32
C ARG A 30 10.82 2.25 9.51
N GLU A 31 10.51 1.28 10.35
CA GLU A 31 11.35 0.09 10.56
C GLU A 31 11.51 -0.75 9.29
N ALA A 32 10.46 -0.86 8.48
CA ALA A 32 10.48 -1.55 7.20
C ALA A 32 11.07 -0.71 6.04
N GLY A 33 11.49 0.53 6.30
CA GLY A 33 12.05 1.42 5.27
C GLY A 33 11.06 1.79 4.16
N THR A 34 9.76 1.76 4.44
CA THR A 34 8.69 2.00 3.45
C THR A 34 7.65 2.99 3.98
N ASN A 35 6.63 3.30 3.19
CA ASN A 35 5.50 4.11 3.63
C ASN A 35 4.31 3.23 4.06
N ILE A 36 3.37 3.80 4.81
CA ILE A 36 2.21 3.09 5.36
C ILE A 36 1.39 2.42 4.24
N SER A 37 1.16 3.11 3.13
CA SER A 37 0.38 2.57 2.01
C SER A 37 1.03 1.32 1.41
N ASN A 38 2.35 1.31 1.25
CA ASN A 38 3.09 0.16 0.75
C ASN A 38 3.14 -0.97 1.78
N LEU A 39 3.33 -0.64 3.06
CA LEU A 39 3.25 -1.61 4.16
C LEU A 39 1.90 -2.35 4.15
N LEU A 40 0.80 -1.59 4.06
CA LEU A 40 -0.56 -2.16 4.03
C LEU A 40 -0.82 -2.97 2.76
N ARG A 41 -0.36 -2.50 1.59
CA ARG A 41 -0.49 -3.26 0.33
C ARG A 41 0.26 -4.58 0.36
N ALA A 42 1.44 -4.61 0.99
CA ALA A 42 2.21 -5.84 1.18
C ALA A 42 1.49 -6.82 2.11
N SER A 43 0.91 -6.34 3.21
CA SER A 43 0.11 -7.16 4.13
C SER A 43 -1.16 -7.74 3.50
N LEU A 44 -1.73 -7.05 2.51
CA LEU A 44 -2.92 -7.49 1.77
C LEU A 44 -2.58 -8.33 0.54
N GLU A 45 -1.31 -8.68 0.33
CA GLU A 45 -0.81 -9.40 -0.85
C GLU A 45 -1.18 -8.76 -2.20
N ILE A 46 -1.50 -7.46 -2.21
CA ILE A 46 -1.96 -6.76 -3.42
C ILE A 46 -0.87 -6.72 -4.48
N ASP A 47 0.40 -6.61 -4.05
CA ASP A 47 1.55 -6.70 -4.95
C ASP A 47 1.65 -8.09 -5.63
N ARG A 48 1.26 -9.16 -4.94
CA ARG A 48 1.24 -10.53 -5.50
C ARG A 48 0.07 -10.73 -6.48
N MET A 49 -1.09 -10.14 -6.20
CA MET A 49 -2.24 -10.19 -7.11
C MET A 49 -1.94 -9.45 -8.43
N ASN A 50 -1.18 -8.35 -8.37
CA ASN A 50 -0.79 -7.59 -9.56
C ASN A 50 0.23 -8.35 -10.44
N GLN A 51 1.11 -9.16 -9.83
CA GLN A 51 2.02 -10.04 -10.59
C GLN A 51 1.31 -11.17 -11.34
N ARG A 52 0.18 -11.68 -10.81
CA ARG A 52 -0.60 -12.76 -11.44
C ARG A 52 -1.47 -12.31 -12.62
N GLN A 53 -1.79 -11.02 -12.75
CA GLN A 53 -2.56 -10.47 -13.88
C GLN A 53 -1.69 -10.00 -15.05
N ALA A 54 -0.36 -10.09 -14.92
CA ALA A 54 0.60 -9.70 -15.96
C ALA A 54 1.15 -10.89 -16.78
N VAL A 55 0.54 -12.08 -16.64
CA VAL A 55 0.80 -13.29 -17.45
C VAL A 55 -0.38 -13.56 -18.36
#